data_AF-A0A6N2SZU8-F1
#
_entry.id   AF-A0A6N2SZU8-F1
#
_cell.length_a   1.000
_cell.length_b   1.000
_cell.length_c   1.000
_cell.angle_alpha   90.00
_cell.angle_beta   90.00
_cell.angle_gamma   90.00
#
_symmetry.space_group_name_H-M   'P 1'
#
loop_
_entity.id
_entity.type
_entity.pdbx_description
1 polymer ?
#
loop_
_entity_poly.entity_id
_entity_poly.type
_entity_poly.pdbx_seq_one_letter_code
_entity_poly.pdbx_strand_id
1 'polypeptide(L)'
;MNKFVKIAFVTVFSAIAAFGIYQSQKDELQISELVLANAEALARYELPDVTITCNQHEYTSPGQCWKELGDCRRLGQYYRDCEFTGYQYMYCTTICNL
;
A
#
# COMPACT_ATOMS: atom_id res chain seq x y z
N MET A 1 50.49 -2.18 -42.95
CA MET A 1 50.18 -2.19 -41.51
C MET A 1 50.10 -3.63 -41.02
N ASN A 2 50.91 -3.97 -40.01
CA ASN A 2 50.92 -5.30 -39.40
C ASN A 2 49.56 -5.63 -38.78
N LYS A 3 49.15 -6.90 -38.86
CA LYS A 3 47.83 -7.38 -38.39
C LYS A 3 47.58 -7.04 -36.92
N PHE A 4 48.61 -7.11 -36.09
CA PHE A 4 48.57 -6.74 -34.67
C PHE A 4 48.25 -5.26 -34.42
N VAL A 5 48.76 -4.35 -35.26
CA VAL A 5 48.50 -2.90 -35.12
C VAL A 5 47.03 -2.58 -35.41
N LYS A 6 46.43 -3.26 -36.40
CA LYS A 6 45.00 -3.10 -36.72
C LYS A 6 44.11 -3.59 -35.57
N ILE A 7 44.46 -4.74 -34.98
CA ILE A 7 43.70 -5.31 -33.86
C ILE A 7 43.80 -4.41 -32.63
N ALA A 8 45.00 -3.95 -32.28
CA ALA A 8 45.21 -3.06 -31.14
C ALA A 8 44.40 -1.76 -31.26
N PHE A 9 44.35 -1.19 -32.46
CA PHE A 9 43.57 0.02 -32.72
C PHE A 9 42.08 -0.20 -32.49
N VAL A 10 41.51 -1.26 -33.06
CA VAL A 10 40.09 -1.60 -32.89
C VAL A 10 39.74 -1.83 -31.41
N THR A 11 40.61 -2.51 -30.66
CA THR A 11 40.38 -2.78 -29.23
C THR A 11 40.42 -1.53 -28.36
N VAL A 12 41.29 -0.56 -28.68
CA VAL A 12 41.38 0.69 -27.92
C VAL A 12 40.14 1.55 -28.21
N PHE A 13 39.73 1.64 -29.47
CA PHE A 13 38.54 2.40 -29.84
C PHE A 13 37.25 1.81 -29.25
N SER A 14 37.12 0.48 -29.22
CA SER A 14 35.95 -0.17 -28.61
C SER A 14 35.91 0.05 -27.10
N ALA A 15 37.06 0.00 -26.41
CA ALA A 15 37.14 0.27 -24.98
C ALA A 15 36.74 1.73 -24.64
N ILE A 16 37.21 2.70 -25.43
CA ILE A 16 36.86 4.12 -25.25
C ILE A 16 35.36 4.34 -25.48
N ALA A 17 34.79 3.75 -26.54
CA ALA A 17 33.37 3.85 -26.83
C ALA A 17 32.50 3.21 -25.72
N ALA A 18 32.88 2.02 -25.25
CA ALA A 18 32.18 1.35 -24.14
C ALA A 18 32.26 2.15 -22.84
N PHE A 19 33.42 2.76 -22.54
CA PHE A 19 33.58 3.62 -21.37
C PHE A 19 32.74 4.89 -21.47
N GLY A 20 32.67 5.52 -22.66
CA GLY A 20 31.80 6.67 -22.90
C GLY A 20 30.32 6.35 -22.67
N ILE A 21 29.84 5.23 -23.24
CA ILE A 21 28.46 4.76 -23.04
C ILE A 21 28.18 4.45 -21.56
N TYR A 22 29.11 3.80 -20.87
CA TYR A 22 28.98 3.52 -19.44
C TYR A 22 28.85 4.79 -18.60
N GLN A 23 29.67 5.81 -18.89
CA GLN A 23 29.60 7.10 -18.20
C GLN A 23 28.29 7.84 -18.51
N SER A 24 27.82 7.84 -19.76
CA SER A 24 26.54 8.45 -20.13
C SER A 24 25.34 7.75 -19.46
N GLN A 25 25.34 6.42 -19.38
CA GLN A 25 24.25 5.68 -18.74
C GLN A 25 24.30 5.71 -17.21
N LYS A 26 25.46 5.98 -16.61
CA LYS A 26 25.58 6.13 -15.16
C LYS A 26 24.72 7.28 -14.63
N ASP A 27 24.52 8.32 -15.44
CA ASP A 27 23.68 9.47 -15.06
C ASP A 27 22.18 9.20 -15.31
N GLU A 28 21.83 8.41 -16.34
CA GLU A 28 20.42 8.01 -16.61
C GLU A 28 19.90 6.92 -15.66
N LEU A 29 20.77 6.01 -15.20
CA LEU A 29 20.39 4.93 -14.27
C LEU A 29 20.34 5.37 -12.81
N GLN A 30 20.90 6.54 -12.50
CA GLN A 30 20.67 7.19 -11.22
C GLN A 30 19.28 7.81 -11.24
N ILE A 31 18.28 7.02 -10.85
CA ILE A 31 16.98 7.56 -10.47
C ILE A 31 17.26 8.70 -9.50
N SER A 32 16.98 9.93 -9.95
CA SER A 32 17.36 11.13 -9.24
C SER A 32 16.83 11.07 -7.80
N GLU A 33 17.67 11.41 -6.82
CA GLU A 33 17.23 11.55 -5.43
C GLU A 33 15.99 12.46 -5.32
N LEU A 34 15.84 13.41 -6.25
CA LEU A 34 14.66 14.26 -6.37
C LEU A 34 13.39 13.48 -6.77
N VAL A 35 13.50 12.51 -7.68
CA VAL A 35 12.38 11.65 -8.08
C VAL A 35 11.98 10.74 -6.92
N LEU A 36 12.95 10.20 -6.18
CA LEU A 36 12.68 9.39 -4.99
C LEU A 36 12.04 10.23 -3.87
N ALA A 37 12.54 11.46 -3.64
CA ALA A 37 11.99 12.42 -2.68
C ALA A 37 10.53 12.82 -3.01
N ASN A 38 10.21 12.93 -4.30
CA ASN A 38 8.84 13.20 -4.74
C ASN A 38 7.92 11.96 -4.59
N ALA A 39 8.44 10.76 -4.80
CA ALA A 39 7.70 9.51 -4.60
C ALA A 39 7.39 9.28 -3.10
N GLU A 40 8.36 9.49 -2.21
CA GLU A 40 8.11 9.42 -0.76
C GLU A 40 7.19 10.55 -0.30
N ALA A 41 7.25 11.74 -0.92
CA ALA A 41 6.36 12.84 -0.60
C ALA A 41 4.89 12.52 -0.93
N LEU A 42 4.65 11.74 -1.98
CA LEU A 42 3.32 11.23 -2.31
C LEU A 42 2.84 10.16 -1.31
N ALA A 43 3.76 9.36 -0.76
CA ALA A 43 3.43 8.31 0.20
C ALA A 43 3.26 8.79 1.65
N ARG A 44 3.54 10.07 1.97
CA ARG A 44 3.42 10.63 3.35
C ARG A 44 2.00 10.55 3.94
N TYR A 45 0.99 10.30 3.10
CA TYR A 45 -0.40 10.17 3.52
C TYR A 45 -0.95 8.76 3.36
N GLU A 46 -0.11 7.75 3.13
CA GLU A 46 -0.54 6.37 3.34
C GLU A 46 -0.80 6.21 4.84
N LEU A 47 -2.09 6.25 5.19
CA LEU A 47 -2.57 5.92 6.52
C LEU A 47 -1.94 4.58 6.92
N PRO A 48 -1.43 4.44 8.16
CA PRO A 48 -0.96 3.14 8.63
C PRO A 48 -2.05 2.13 8.33
N ASP A 49 -1.68 0.94 7.87
CA ASP A 49 -2.61 -0.16 7.59
C ASP A 49 -3.47 -0.38 8.85
N VAL A 50 -4.64 0.27 8.89
CA VAL A 50 -5.51 0.24 10.07
C VAL A 50 -6.17 -1.12 9.94
N THR A 51 -5.64 -2.12 10.64
CA THR A 51 -6.29 -3.42 10.72
C THR A 51 -7.70 -3.21 11.26
N ILE A 52 -8.68 -3.29 10.35
CA ILE A 52 -10.09 -3.06 10.63
C ILE A 52 -10.59 -4.23 11.48
N THR A 53 -10.51 -4.11 12.80
CA THR A 53 -10.97 -5.17 13.71
C THR A 53 -12.45 -4.97 14.02
N CYS A 54 -13.30 -5.13 13.02
CA CYS A 54 -14.73 -5.24 13.27
C CYS A 54 -15.02 -6.57 13.96
N ASN A 55 -15.91 -6.59 14.96
CA ASN A 55 -16.45 -7.84 15.49
C ASN A 55 -17.50 -8.38 14.49
N GLN A 56 -16.98 -8.96 13.40
CA GLN A 56 -17.76 -9.61 12.35
C GLN A 56 -17.77 -11.13 12.53
N HIS A 57 -18.76 -11.62 13.25
CA HIS A 57 -19.22 -13.00 13.11
C HIS A 57 -20.72 -13.04 13.42
N GLU A 58 -21.47 -13.89 12.72
CA GLU A 58 -22.90 -14.13 12.97
C GLU A 58 -23.20 -14.56 14.42
N TYR A 59 -22.19 -15.03 15.17
CA TYR A 59 -22.29 -15.45 16.56
C TYR A 59 -21.55 -14.55 17.56
N THR A 60 -20.97 -13.44 17.10
CA THR A 60 -20.35 -12.46 18.00
C THR A 60 -21.34 -11.38 18.37
N SER A 61 -21.40 -11.02 19.66
CA SER A 61 -22.22 -9.91 20.13
C SER A 61 -21.91 -8.64 19.32
N PRO A 62 -22.92 -7.89 18.83
CA PRO A 62 -22.74 -6.65 18.08
C PRO A 62 -21.89 -5.62 18.85
N GLY A 63 -21.14 -4.77 18.14
CA GLY A 63 -20.09 -3.93 18.73
C GLY A 63 -19.51 -2.88 17.76
N GLN A 64 -18.18 -2.84 17.59
CA GLN A 64 -17.52 -1.95 16.62
C GLN A 64 -17.92 -2.26 15.17
N CYS A 65 -18.11 -1.22 14.37
CA CYS A 65 -18.63 -1.28 13.01
C CYS A 65 -20.12 -1.58 12.87
N TRP A 66 -20.90 -1.43 13.95
CA TRP A 66 -22.35 -1.58 13.95
C TRP A 66 -23.02 -0.23 14.21
N LYS A 67 -24.21 -0.01 13.62
CA LYS A 67 -25.06 1.16 13.90
C LYS A 67 -26.41 0.71 14.42
N GLU A 68 -27.13 1.63 15.06
CA GLU A 68 -28.53 1.42 15.44
C GLU A 68 -29.42 1.38 14.18
N LEU A 69 -30.24 0.33 14.08
CA LEU A 69 -31.23 0.17 13.00
C LEU A 69 -32.65 0.50 13.47
N GLY A 70 -32.96 0.18 14.74
CA GLY A 70 -34.29 0.35 15.32
C GLY A 70 -34.38 -0.34 16.67
N ASP A 71 -35.54 -0.89 16.99
CA ASP A 71 -35.77 -1.68 18.21
C ASP A 71 -36.25 -3.09 17.87
N CYS A 72 -35.77 -4.09 18.61
CA CYS A 72 -36.31 -5.43 18.65
C CYS A 72 -37.05 -5.69 19.97
N ARG A 73 -37.94 -6.68 19.98
CA ARG A 73 -38.65 -7.11 21.20
C ARG A 73 -38.12 -8.45 21.69
N ARG A 74 -37.61 -8.50 22.92
CA ARG A 74 -37.10 -9.71 23.56
C ARG A 74 -37.49 -9.77 25.03
N LEU A 75 -37.83 -10.96 25.53
CA LEU A 75 -38.28 -11.15 26.93
C LEU A 75 -39.38 -10.15 27.36
N GLY A 76 -40.24 -9.73 26.43
CA GLY A 76 -41.30 -8.75 26.67
C GLY A 76 -40.84 -7.28 26.74
N GLN A 77 -39.54 -6.99 26.62
CA GLN A 77 -38.97 -5.63 26.62
C GLN A 77 -38.44 -5.25 25.24
N TYR A 78 -38.28 -3.94 25.00
CA TYR A 78 -37.68 -3.40 23.79
C TYR A 78 -36.18 -3.18 23.99
N TYR A 79 -35.38 -3.61 23.02
CA TYR A 79 -33.93 -3.46 22.98
C TYR A 79 -33.53 -2.84 21.64
N ARG A 80 -32.49 -2.01 21.63
CA ARG A 80 -31.94 -1.45 20.38
C ARG A 80 -31.50 -2.58 19.47
N ASP A 81 -31.86 -2.54 18.20
CA ASP A 81 -31.38 -3.45 17.17
C ASP A 81 -30.20 -2.83 16.43
N CYS A 82 -29.22 -3.66 16.07
CA CYS A 82 -27.98 -3.20 15.44
C CYS A 82 -27.79 -3.81 14.05
N GLU A 83 -27.34 -3.01 13.09
CA GLU A 83 -26.98 -3.43 11.74
C GLU A 83 -25.48 -3.27 11.51
N PHE A 84 -24.86 -4.24 10.86
CA PHE A 84 -23.45 -4.18 10.50
C PHE A 84 -23.22 -3.16 9.36
N THR A 85 -22.20 -2.32 9.50
CA THR A 85 -21.90 -1.24 8.54
C THR A 85 -20.49 -1.28 7.97
N GLY A 86 -19.53 -1.87 8.70
CA GLY A 86 -18.11 -1.83 8.33
C GLY A 86 -17.40 -0.51 8.65
N TYR A 87 -18.10 0.51 9.14
CA TYR A 87 -17.49 1.79 9.53
C TYR A 87 -16.90 1.71 10.93
N GLN A 88 -15.57 1.74 11.05
CA GLN A 88 -14.85 1.60 12.33
C GLN A 88 -15.26 2.59 13.42
N TYR A 89 -15.70 3.79 13.05
CA TYR A 89 -16.12 4.82 14.02
C TYR A 89 -17.53 4.58 14.57
N MET A 90 -18.29 3.64 14.00
CA MET A 90 -19.62 3.28 14.45
C MET A 90 -19.55 2.19 15.52
N TYR A 91 -20.45 2.25 16.49
CA TYR A 91 -20.55 1.28 17.58
C TYR A 91 -22.00 1.08 18.00
N CYS A 92 -22.43 -0.18 18.09
CA CYS A 92 -23.76 -0.54 18.57
C CYS A 92 -23.70 -1.93 19.19
N THR A 93 -24.26 -2.10 20.40
CA THR A 93 -24.38 -3.39 21.09
C THR A 93 -25.84 -3.74 21.29
N THR A 94 -26.20 -5.00 21.05
CA THR A 94 -27.54 -5.51 21.29
C THR A 94 -27.58 -6.97 21.73
N ILE A 95 -28.66 -7.33 22.43
CA ILE A 95 -29.01 -8.71 22.78
C ILE A 95 -30.01 -9.34 21.80
N CYS A 96 -30.43 -8.62 20.75
CA CYS A 96 -31.43 -9.10 19.79
C CYS A 96 -30.99 -10.40 19.08
N ASN A 97 -29.68 -10.56 18.83
CA ASN A 97 -29.07 -11.66 18.08
C ASN A 97 -28.32 -12.69 18.95
N LEU A 98 -28.53 -12.69 20.29
CA LEU A 98 -27.92 -13.67 21.22
C LEU A 98 -28.75 -14.94 21.39
#